data_AF-A0A7W1Q2S6-F1
#
_entry.id   AF-A0A7W1Q2S6-F1
#
_cell.length_a   1.000
_cell.length_b   1.000
_cell.length_c   1.000
_cell.angle_alpha   90.00
_cell.angle_beta   90.00
_cell.angle_gamma   90.00
#
_symmetry.space_group_name_H-M   'P 1'
#
loop_
_entity.id
_entity.type
_entity.pdbx_description
1 polymer ?
#
loop_
_entity_poly.entity_id
_entity_poly.type
_entity_poly.pdbx_seq_one_letter_code
_entity_poly.pdbx_strand_id
1 'polypeptide(L)'
;MTVSCMPTGGAVFARRLRSRLSSPVSTLIVTLPLLALVLTWLVLHTHGYHIDLEVYRLGVQTWRHGGDMYGPMPPTSSGLVLPFIYPPFAALVLTPLVLLPWTASWLALFALSLVSLAVTLYVVALRMWPAGGRSGAAAAASAALPLALVLEPVLQT
;
A
#
# COMPACT_ATOMS: atom_id res chain seq x y z
N MET A 1 -33.15 -36.88 26.86
CA MET A 1 -33.22 -35.43 27.17
C MET A 1 -31.96 -34.75 26.63
N THR A 2 -32.01 -34.23 25.40
CA THR A 2 -30.92 -33.43 24.83
C THR A 2 -31.20 -31.96 25.11
N VAL A 3 -30.47 -31.37 26.05
CA VAL A 3 -30.52 -29.94 26.32
C VAL A 3 -29.92 -29.23 25.10
N SER A 4 -30.79 -28.72 24.23
CA SER A 4 -30.40 -27.89 23.10
C SER A 4 -29.98 -26.53 23.64
N CYS A 5 -28.68 -26.34 23.84
CA CYS A 5 -28.12 -25.07 24.28
C CYS A 5 -28.37 -24.04 23.17
N MET A 6 -29.25 -23.05 23.42
CA MET A 6 -29.43 -21.95 22.49
C MET A 6 -28.09 -21.22 22.29
N PRO A 7 -27.69 -20.92 21.04
CA PRO A 7 -26.46 -20.18 20.80
C PRO A 7 -26.55 -18.82 21.49
N THR A 8 -25.53 -18.49 22.28
CA THR A 8 -25.40 -17.17 22.93
C THR A 8 -25.45 -16.06 21.88
N GLY A 9 -25.97 -14.88 22.22
CA GLY A 9 -26.11 -13.76 21.28
C GLY A 9 -24.80 -13.39 20.56
N GLY A 10 -23.65 -13.59 21.22
CA GLY A 10 -22.31 -13.44 20.62
C GLY A 10 -22.00 -14.45 19.51
N ALA A 11 -22.43 -15.71 19.64
CA ALA A 11 -22.26 -16.72 18.60
C ALA A 11 -23.11 -16.40 17.36
N VAL A 12 -24.31 -15.84 17.55
CA VAL A 12 -25.18 -15.39 16.46
C VAL A 12 -24.60 -14.16 15.75
N PHE A 13 -24.07 -13.19 16.50
CA PHE A 13 -23.39 -12.02 15.95
C PHE A 13 -22.13 -12.41 15.16
N ALA A 14 -21.28 -13.27 15.72
CA ALA A 14 -20.08 -13.78 15.05
C ALA A 14 -20.42 -14.56 13.77
N ARG A 15 -21.52 -15.32 13.76
CA ARG A 15 -21.98 -16.06 12.57
C ARG A 15 -22.56 -15.14 11.49
N ARG A 16 -23.28 -14.09 11.87
CA ARG A 16 -23.79 -13.04 10.96
C ARG A 16 -22.67 -12.18 10.40
N LEU A 17 -21.70 -11.80 11.23
CA LEU A 17 -20.51 -11.08 10.79
C LEU A 17 -19.72 -11.95 9.81
N ARG A 18 -19.53 -13.24 10.11
CA ARG A 18 -18.91 -14.21 9.20
C ARG A 18 -19.68 -14.35 7.88
N SER A 19 -21.01 -14.43 7.90
CA SER A 19 -21.82 -14.55 6.67
C SER A 19 -21.81 -13.28 5.82
N ARG A 20 -21.83 -12.10 6.45
CA ARG A 20 -21.70 -10.79 5.78
C ARG A 20 -20.30 -10.60 5.20
N LEU A 21 -19.25 -10.91 5.96
CA LEU A 21 -17.85 -10.89 5.51
C LEU A 21 -17.57 -11.94 4.42
N SER A 22 -18.35 -13.02 4.36
CA SER A 22 -18.24 -13.99 3.26
C SER A 22 -18.93 -13.54 1.97
N SER A 23 -19.73 -12.45 2.01
CA SER A 23 -20.33 -11.87 0.80
C SER A 23 -19.43 -10.75 0.25
N PRO A 24 -18.68 -10.98 -0.85
CA PRO A 24 -17.70 -10.01 -1.33
C PRO A 24 -18.35 -8.67 -1.74
N VAL A 25 -19.57 -8.72 -2.29
CA VAL A 25 -20.29 -7.51 -2.75
C VAL A 25 -20.63 -6.56 -1.60
N SER A 26 -21.17 -7.08 -0.48
CA SER A 26 -21.55 -6.23 0.67
C SER A 26 -20.33 -5.57 1.31
N THR A 27 -19.20 -6.28 1.36
CA THR A 27 -17.95 -5.75 1.91
C THR A 27 -17.34 -4.70 1.00
N LEU A 28 -17.37 -4.91 -0.33
CA LEU A 28 -16.84 -3.96 -1.30
C LEU A 28 -17.60 -2.63 -1.31
N ILE A 29 -18.93 -2.65 -1.13
CA ILE A 29 -19.75 -1.43 -1.03
C ILE A 29 -19.27 -0.49 0.08
N VAL A 30 -18.76 -1.03 1.19
CA VAL A 30 -18.25 -0.22 2.31
C VAL A 30 -16.77 0.09 2.14
N THR A 31 -15.98 -0.90 1.73
CA THR A 31 -14.51 -0.78 1.72
C THR A 31 -13.98 0.05 0.55
N LEU A 32 -14.66 0.07 -0.60
CA LEU A 32 -14.27 0.91 -1.75
C LEU A 32 -14.40 2.42 -1.47
N PRO A 33 -15.53 2.97 -0.99
CA PRO A 33 -15.60 4.39 -0.67
C PRO A 33 -14.68 4.77 0.49
N LEU A 34 -14.48 3.91 1.49
CA LEU A 34 -13.49 4.13 2.54
C LEU A 34 -12.08 4.21 1.96
N LEU A 35 -11.71 3.30 1.07
CA LEU A 35 -10.42 3.32 0.38
C LEU A 35 -10.27 4.59 -0.44
N ALA A 36 -11.27 4.99 -1.23
CA ALA A 36 -11.23 6.22 -2.01
C ALA A 36 -11.04 7.46 -1.12
N LEU A 37 -11.71 7.51 0.03
CA LEU A 37 -11.56 8.58 1.02
C LEU A 37 -10.14 8.64 1.58
N VAL A 38 -9.60 7.49 2.02
CA VAL A 38 -8.23 7.40 2.56
C VAL A 38 -7.19 7.76 1.51
N LEU A 39 -7.34 7.29 0.27
CA LEU A 39 -6.43 7.63 -0.83
C LEU A 39 -6.48 9.13 -1.16
N THR A 40 -7.68 9.71 -1.21
CA THR A 40 -7.85 11.15 -1.44
C THR A 40 -7.19 11.95 -0.33
N TRP A 41 -7.44 11.57 0.92
CA TRP A 41 -6.82 12.22 2.08
C TRP A 41 -5.29 12.10 2.05
N LEU A 42 -4.74 10.92 1.73
CA LEU A 42 -3.30 10.69 1.68
C LEU A 42 -2.62 11.53 0.59
N VAL A 43 -3.23 11.64 -0.60
CA VAL A 43 -2.72 12.50 -1.68
C VAL A 43 -2.74 13.97 -1.27
N LEU A 44 -3.78 14.42 -0.57
CA LEU A 44 -3.86 15.79 -0.06
C LEU A 44 -2.87 16.05 1.08
N HIS A 45 -2.62 15.06 1.94
CA HIS A 45 -1.71 15.16 3.09
C HIS A 45 -0.24 15.19 2.64
N THR A 46 0.13 14.35 1.69
CA THR A 46 1.50 14.23 1.16
C THR A 46 1.80 15.23 0.05
N HIS A 47 0.76 15.85 -0.54
CA HIS A 47 0.88 16.68 -1.74
C HIS A 47 1.56 15.96 -2.94
N GLY A 48 1.56 14.62 -2.95
CA GLY A 48 2.29 13.82 -3.94
C GLY A 48 3.82 13.98 -3.84
N TYR A 49 4.31 14.46 -2.69
CA TYR A 49 5.72 14.54 -2.37
C TYR A 49 6.18 13.26 -1.68
N HIS A 50 7.29 12.69 -2.16
CA HIS A 50 7.88 11.47 -1.61
C HIS A 50 9.40 11.61 -1.65
N ILE A 51 10.03 11.76 -0.48
CA ILE A 51 11.45 12.07 -0.40
C ILE A 51 12.31 10.96 -1.01
N ASP A 52 11.95 9.70 -0.76
CA ASP A 52 12.67 8.54 -1.31
C ASP A 52 12.67 8.55 -2.84
N LEU A 53 11.52 8.84 -3.46
CA LEU A 53 11.44 8.93 -4.93
C LEU A 53 12.30 10.08 -5.47
N GLU A 54 12.33 11.22 -4.78
CA GLU A 54 13.19 12.33 -5.20
C GLU A 54 14.66 11.91 -5.15
N VAL A 55 15.12 11.29 -4.06
CA VAL A 55 16.49 10.79 -3.92
C VAL A 55 16.82 9.74 -4.99
N TYR A 56 15.90 8.81 -5.28
CA TYR A 56 16.07 7.81 -6.34
C TYR A 56 16.26 8.46 -7.71
N ARG A 57 15.44 9.47 -8.01
CA ARG A 57 15.51 10.18 -9.28
C ARG A 57 16.79 11.01 -9.38
N LEU A 58 17.18 11.72 -8.32
CA LEU A 58 18.41 12.50 -8.29
C LEU A 58 19.64 11.61 -8.54
N GLY A 59 19.73 10.46 -7.86
CA GLY A 59 20.87 9.54 -8.02
C GLY A 59 20.99 9.04 -9.45
N VAL A 60 19.89 8.56 -10.02
CA VAL A 60 19.85 8.09 -11.40
C VAL A 60 20.07 9.22 -12.41
N GLN A 61 19.54 10.42 -12.18
CA GLN A 61 19.80 11.58 -13.03
C GLN A 61 21.28 11.94 -13.02
N THR A 62 21.92 11.96 -11.85
CA THR A 62 23.35 12.26 -11.70
C THR A 62 24.19 11.26 -12.50
N TRP A 63 23.91 9.96 -12.34
CA TRP A 63 24.55 8.91 -13.11
C TRP A 63 24.34 9.05 -14.63
N ARG A 64 23.11 9.35 -15.07
CA ARG A 64 22.79 9.53 -16.50
C ARG A 64 23.50 10.72 -17.14
N HIS A 65 23.87 11.74 -16.37
CA HIS A 65 24.65 12.88 -16.84
C HIS A 65 26.18 12.66 -16.72
N GLY A 66 26.62 11.43 -16.40
CA GLY A 66 28.04 11.09 -16.25
C GLY A 66 28.63 11.47 -14.89
N GLY A 67 27.81 11.88 -13.94
CA GLY A 67 28.23 12.19 -12.57
C GLY A 67 28.34 10.94 -11.69
N ASP A 68 28.97 11.11 -10.54
CA ASP A 68 29.08 10.09 -9.51
C ASP A 68 27.81 10.08 -8.63
N MET A 69 26.96 9.07 -8.82
CA MET A 69 25.73 8.91 -8.02
C MET A 69 25.98 8.57 -6.55
N TYR A 70 27.19 8.13 -6.19
CA TYR A 70 27.59 7.87 -4.81
C TYR A 70 28.32 9.07 -4.17
N GLY A 71 28.55 10.14 -4.95
CA GLY A 71 29.17 11.37 -4.50
C GLY A 71 28.18 12.36 -3.87
N PRO A 72 28.58 13.64 -3.70
CA PRO A 72 27.69 14.70 -3.25
C PRO A 72 26.49 14.87 -4.17
N MET A 73 25.29 14.73 -3.60
CA MET A 73 24.01 14.79 -4.32
C MET A 73 23.41 16.20 -4.30
N PRO A 74 22.63 16.60 -5.34
CA PRO A 74 21.81 17.80 -5.26
C PRO A 74 20.83 17.73 -4.08
N PRO A 75 20.46 18.87 -3.47
CA PRO A 75 19.44 18.88 -2.42
C PRO A 75 18.08 18.47 -2.99
N THR A 76 17.28 17.79 -2.17
CA THR A 76 15.86 17.56 -2.42
C THR A 76 15.09 18.88 -2.42
N SER A 77 13.86 18.86 -2.89
CA SER A 77 12.93 20.00 -2.81
C SER A 77 12.64 20.45 -1.38
N SER A 78 12.82 19.58 -0.39
CA SER A 78 12.80 19.93 1.04
C SER A 78 14.13 20.44 1.59
N GLY A 79 15.15 20.61 0.76
CA GLY A 79 16.48 21.13 1.13
C GLY A 79 17.42 20.09 1.77
N LEU A 80 17.03 18.82 1.84
CA LEU A 80 17.85 17.76 2.41
C LEU A 80 18.83 17.21 1.37
N VAL A 81 20.07 16.98 1.78
CA VAL A 81 21.08 16.32 0.94
C VAL A 81 21.19 14.88 1.40
N LEU A 82 20.60 13.97 0.63
CA LEU A 82 20.56 12.54 0.95
C LEU A 82 21.37 11.74 -0.09
N PRO A 83 22.22 10.80 0.36
CA PRO A 83 23.02 9.99 -0.56
C PRO A 83 22.18 8.91 -1.25
N PHE A 84 22.54 8.56 -2.47
CA PHE A 84 22.06 7.33 -3.09
C PHE A 84 22.87 6.15 -2.54
N ILE A 85 22.24 5.28 -1.75
CA ILE A 85 22.93 4.17 -1.06
C ILE A 85 22.63 2.79 -1.63
N TYR A 86 21.94 2.73 -2.77
CA TYR A 86 21.46 1.48 -3.35
C TYR A 86 22.49 0.85 -4.29
N PRO A 87 22.44 -0.49 -4.51
CA PRO A 87 23.33 -1.16 -5.45
C PRO A 87 23.19 -0.60 -6.88
N PRO A 88 24.24 -0.68 -7.72
CA PRO A 88 24.19 -0.14 -9.08
C PRO A 88 23.02 -0.70 -9.93
N PHE A 89 22.62 -1.95 -9.69
CA PHE A 89 21.44 -2.55 -10.33
C PHE A 89 20.15 -1.75 -10.07
N ALA A 90 20.00 -1.13 -8.90
CA ALA A 90 18.84 -0.30 -8.59
C ALA A 90 18.73 0.89 -9.53
N ALA A 91 19.85 1.50 -9.94
CA ALA A 91 19.82 2.62 -10.89
C ALA A 91 19.20 2.23 -12.23
N LEU A 92 19.43 0.99 -12.69
CA LEU A 92 18.83 0.45 -13.91
C LEU A 92 17.31 0.28 -13.74
N VAL A 93 16.88 -0.32 -12.63
CA VAL A 93 15.45 -0.55 -12.33
C VAL A 93 14.69 0.76 -12.12
N LEU A 94 15.34 1.77 -11.55
CA LEU A 94 14.75 3.09 -11.26
C LEU A 94 14.83 4.05 -12.46
N THR A 95 15.57 3.71 -13.53
CA THR A 95 15.69 4.53 -14.75
C THR A 95 14.34 4.91 -15.37
N PRO A 96 13.35 3.99 -15.52
CA PRO A 96 12.04 4.36 -16.03
C PRO A 96 11.37 5.47 -15.21
N LEU A 97 11.56 5.49 -13.89
CA LEU A 97 11.01 6.55 -13.05
C LEU A 97 11.63 7.89 -13.37
N VAL A 98 12.93 7.99 -13.68
CA VAL A 98 13.55 9.27 -14.09
C VAL A 98 13.01 9.79 -15.41
N LEU A 99 12.71 8.90 -16.36
CA LEU A 99 12.21 9.26 -17.69
C LEU A 99 10.76 9.76 -17.67
N LEU A 100 9.99 9.36 -16.66
CA LEU A 100 8.63 9.83 -16.46
C LEU A 100 8.61 11.25 -15.85
N PRO A 101 7.58 12.06 -16.15
CA PRO A 101 7.28 13.26 -15.36
C PRO A 101 7.09 12.91 -13.88
N TRP A 102 7.30 13.89 -12.99
CA TRP A 102 7.17 13.69 -11.53
C TRP A 102 5.85 13.00 -11.16
N THR A 103 4.72 13.53 -11.65
CA THR A 103 3.39 13.00 -11.35
C THR A 103 3.22 11.55 -11.76
N ALA A 104 3.67 11.20 -12.97
CA ALA A 104 3.57 9.82 -13.46
C ALA A 104 4.47 8.88 -12.66
N SER A 105 5.62 9.36 -12.18
CA SER A 105 6.59 8.56 -11.42
C SER A 105 6.04 8.18 -10.05
N TRP A 106 5.54 9.15 -9.29
CA TRP A 106 5.02 8.87 -7.97
C TRP A 106 3.70 8.09 -8.05
N LEU A 107 2.83 8.38 -9.02
CA LEU A 107 1.62 7.57 -9.24
C LEU A 107 1.96 6.11 -9.56
N ALA A 108 2.98 5.87 -10.39
CA ALA A 108 3.41 4.52 -10.74
C ALA A 108 3.94 3.76 -9.52
N LEU A 109 4.83 4.36 -8.73
CA LEU A 109 5.34 3.75 -7.50
C LEU A 109 4.23 3.56 -6.47
N PHE A 110 3.38 4.57 -6.27
CA PHE A 110 2.27 4.50 -5.33
C PHE A 110 1.30 3.39 -5.69
N ALA A 111 0.92 3.27 -6.97
CA ALA A 111 0.06 2.20 -7.46
C ALA A 111 0.71 0.82 -7.27
N LEU A 112 2.01 0.69 -7.58
CA LEU A 112 2.75 -0.56 -7.38
C LEU A 112 2.78 -0.97 -5.90
N SER A 113 3.07 -0.03 -5.01
CA SER A 113 3.05 -0.25 -3.55
C SER A 113 1.66 -0.63 -3.06
N LEU A 114 0.62 0.08 -3.50
CA LEU A 114 -0.77 -0.18 -3.13
C LEU A 114 -1.23 -1.58 -3.58
N VAL A 115 -0.92 -1.97 -4.82
CA VAL A 115 -1.22 -3.31 -5.34
C VAL A 115 -0.44 -4.37 -4.57
N SER A 116 0.85 -4.15 -4.31
CA SER A 116 1.69 -5.07 -3.55
C SER A 116 1.15 -5.29 -2.13
N LEU A 117 0.70 -4.22 -1.47
CA LEU A 117 0.07 -4.29 -0.15
C LEU A 117 -1.25 -5.06 -0.22
N ALA A 118 -2.12 -4.77 -1.19
CA ALA A 118 -3.38 -5.47 -1.37
C ALA A 118 -3.18 -6.98 -1.62
N VAL A 119 -2.21 -7.35 -2.47
CA VAL A 119 -1.84 -8.74 -2.75
C VAL A 119 -1.30 -9.41 -1.48
N THR A 120 -0.44 -8.71 -0.72
CA THR A 120 0.12 -9.23 0.53
C THR A 120 -1.00 -9.54 1.53
N LEU A 121 -1.91 -8.59 1.77
CA LEU A 121 -3.06 -8.79 2.67
C LEU A 121 -3.95 -9.95 2.20
N TYR A 122 -4.19 -10.06 0.89
CA TYR A 122 -4.96 -11.15 0.32
C TYR A 122 -4.31 -12.51 0.54
N VAL A 123 -3.01 -12.64 0.25
CA VAL A 123 -2.26 -13.89 0.43
C VAL A 123 -2.18 -14.26 1.91
N VAL A 124 -1.94 -13.31 2.80
CA VAL A 124 -1.95 -13.53 4.25
C VAL A 124 -3.33 -14.02 4.71
N ALA A 125 -4.41 -13.37 4.29
CA ALA A 125 -5.77 -13.80 4.64
C ALA A 125 -6.11 -15.18 4.10
N LEU A 126 -5.72 -15.50 2.86
CA LEU A 126 -5.87 -16.84 2.27
C LEU A 126 -5.17 -17.93 3.09
N ARG A 127 -3.97 -17.64 3.61
CA ARG A 127 -3.15 -18.61 4.35
C ARG A 127 -3.57 -18.75 5.81
N MET A 128 -3.90 -17.64 6.46
CA MET A 128 -4.27 -17.62 7.88
C MET A 128 -5.73 -18.02 8.12
N TRP A 129 -6.60 -17.89 7.12
CA TRP A 129 -8.01 -18.27 7.22
C TRP A 129 -8.48 -19.16 6.05
N PRO A 130 -8.02 -20.43 5.96
CA PRO A 130 -8.40 -21.34 4.87
C PRO A 130 -9.92 -21.54 4.75
N ALA A 131 -10.63 -21.56 5.88
CA ALA A 131 -12.09 -21.71 5.92
C ALA A 131 -12.86 -20.53 5.31
N GLY A 132 -12.25 -19.36 5.16
CA GLY A 132 -12.85 -18.19 4.50
C GLY A 132 -12.81 -18.27 2.96
N GLY A 133 -11.97 -19.15 2.40
CA GLY A 133 -11.79 -19.29 0.96
C GLY A 133 -11.32 -18.00 0.27
N ARG A 134 -11.38 -17.97 -1.07
CA ARG A 134 -10.94 -16.83 -1.87
C ARG A 134 -11.79 -15.58 -1.64
N SER A 135 -13.10 -15.72 -1.51
CA SER A 135 -14.02 -14.60 -1.31
C SER A 135 -13.87 -13.97 0.07
N GLY A 136 -13.72 -14.77 1.13
CA GLY A 136 -13.45 -14.27 2.47
C GLY A 136 -12.09 -13.59 2.58
N ALA A 137 -11.06 -14.13 1.93
CA ALA A 137 -9.75 -13.48 1.87
C ALA A 137 -9.78 -12.14 1.13
N ALA A 138 -10.52 -12.04 0.01
CA ALA A 138 -10.69 -10.78 -0.71
C ALA A 138 -11.44 -9.73 0.13
N ALA A 139 -12.49 -10.13 0.84
CA ALA A 139 -13.23 -9.26 1.75
C ALA A 139 -12.39 -8.80 2.94
N ALA A 140 -11.59 -9.70 3.53
CA ALA A 140 -10.67 -9.35 4.60
C ALA A 140 -9.57 -8.39 4.14
N ALA A 141 -8.97 -8.64 2.97
CA ALA A 141 -7.96 -7.78 2.38
C ALA A 141 -8.53 -6.39 2.03
N SER A 142 -9.73 -6.31 1.46
CA SER A 142 -10.35 -5.03 1.12
C SER A 142 -10.69 -4.21 2.36
N ALA A 143 -11.05 -4.85 3.47
CA ALA A 143 -11.28 -4.18 4.76
C ALA A 143 -9.98 -3.73 5.42
N ALA A 144 -8.92 -4.55 5.34
CA ALA A 144 -7.62 -4.25 5.96
C ALA A 144 -6.84 -3.17 5.21
N LEU A 145 -6.98 -3.08 3.88
CA LEU A 145 -6.21 -2.16 3.04
C LEU A 145 -6.31 -0.68 3.46
N PRO A 146 -7.50 -0.05 3.59
CA PRO A 146 -7.59 1.34 4.02
C PRO A 146 -7.06 1.55 5.44
N LEU A 147 -7.17 0.55 6.31
CA LEU A 147 -6.62 0.61 7.67
C LEU A 147 -5.09 0.59 7.64
N ALA A 148 -4.49 -0.27 6.81
CA ALA A 148 -3.04 -0.35 6.66
C ALA A 148 -2.44 0.95 6.11
N LEU A 149 -3.15 1.66 5.24
CA LEU A 149 -2.71 2.95 4.68
C LEU A 149 -2.67 4.10 5.69
N VAL A 150 -3.37 3.98 6.83
CA VAL A 150 -3.35 4.99 7.91
C VAL A 150 -2.42 4.60 9.06
N LEU A 151 -1.70 3.48 8.96
CA LEU A 151 -0.68 3.11 9.93
C LEU A 151 0.65 3.79 9.61
N GLU A 152 1.43 4.07 10.66
CA GLU A 152 2.85 4.31 10.47
C GLU A 152 3.53 3.01 9.99
N PRO A 153 4.41 3.05 8.98
CA PRO A 153 5.10 4.23 8.43
C PRO A 153 4.44 4.90 7.21
N VAL A 154 3.29 4.43 6.71
CA VAL A 154 2.68 4.96 5.46
C VAL A 154 2.33 6.44 5.57
N LEU A 155 2.03 6.92 6.77
CA LEU A 155 1.76 8.34 7.04
C LEU A 155 3.01 9.24 7.01
N GLN A 156 4.20 8.68 7.24
CA GLN A 156 5.44 9.45 7.44
C GLN A 156 6.46 9.22 6.31
N THR A 157 5.98 9.19 5.06
CA THR A 157 6.85 9.04 3.86
C THR A 157 7.42 10.35 3.37
#